data_AF-A0A2A5GKD0-F1
#
_entry.id   AF-A0A2A5GKD0-F1
#
_cell.length_a   1.000
_cell.length_b   1.000
_cell.length_c   1.000
_cell.angle_alpha   90.00
_cell.angle_beta   90.00
_cell.angle_gamma   90.00
#
_symmetry.space_group_name_H-M   'P 1'
#
loop_
_entity.id
_entity.type
_entity.pdbx_description
1 polymer ?
#
loop_
_entity_poly.entity_id
_entity_poly.type
_entity_poly.pdbx_seq_one_letter_code
_entity_poly.pdbx_strand_id
1 'polypeptide(L)'
;MGSAGNIEYVVDTKEVEICSFEIERIHNKISNATLEARESQLILRFTTDGVFAEDNENEMNNLAYRCFSALAYEFGFSIQNLRRGGSTLPKMDGKLSAVINAFGFSWSIEAPRKCLDDNVQHILESSAVVDDYDIQLIHQFVIARSEMDNVSRFMFLYNLALQVNSDNQKQLDESILRIDPSCDTSGSPIGNWNETVYTRLRNQLAHYRCNTNFENTRKEVRGVVNKFQKVVSAMLPRI
;
A
#
# COMPACT_ATOMS: atom_id res chain seq x y z
N MET A 1 -21.61 32.90 2.72
CA MET A 1 -20.39 32.27 2.18
C MET A 1 -19.83 31.40 3.28
N GLY A 2 -19.80 30.08 3.11
CA GLY A 2 -19.13 29.20 4.06
C GLY A 2 -17.63 29.50 4.04
N SER A 3 -16.99 29.52 5.20
CA SER A 3 -15.52 29.60 5.27
C SER A 3 -14.93 28.31 4.71
N ALA A 4 -13.89 28.44 3.88
CA ALA A 4 -13.12 27.29 3.40
C ALA A 4 -12.26 26.73 4.56
N GLY A 5 -12.22 25.42 4.66
CA GLY A 5 -11.34 24.70 5.59
C GLY A 5 -10.20 24.01 4.87
N ASN A 6 -9.09 23.76 5.56
CA ASN A 6 -7.99 22.94 5.05
C ASN A 6 -7.68 21.81 6.01
N ILE A 7 -7.39 20.63 5.48
CA ILE A 7 -6.90 19.48 6.24
C ILE A 7 -5.63 18.97 5.56
N GLU A 8 -4.54 18.88 6.32
CA GLU A 8 -3.25 18.42 5.82
C GLU A 8 -2.95 17.02 6.35
N TYR A 9 -2.57 16.13 5.43
CA TYR A 9 -2.07 14.80 5.71
C TYR A 9 -0.63 14.67 5.22
N VAL A 10 0.20 13.99 5.99
CA VAL A 10 1.63 13.85 5.73
C VAL A 10 2.00 12.39 5.86
N VAL A 11 2.75 11.88 4.89
CA VAL A 11 3.48 10.61 4.99
C VAL A 11 4.97 10.88 4.86
N ASP A 12 5.77 10.14 5.60
CA ASP A 12 7.21 10.18 5.46
C ASP A 12 7.62 9.22 4.32
N THR A 13 8.33 9.74 3.33
CA THR A 13 8.91 8.97 2.22
C THR A 13 10.11 9.71 1.62
N LYS A 14 11.25 9.01 1.49
CA LYS A 14 12.48 9.57 0.87
C LYS A 14 12.58 9.25 -0.61
N GLU A 15 11.64 8.46 -1.11
CA GLU A 15 11.69 7.79 -2.40
C GLU A 15 10.93 8.57 -3.46
N VAL A 16 10.40 9.75 -3.17
CA VAL A 16 9.64 10.58 -4.11
C VAL A 16 10.43 11.85 -4.42
N GLU A 17 10.53 12.22 -5.69
CA GLU A 17 11.14 13.49 -6.12
C GLU A 17 10.27 14.69 -5.73
N ILE A 18 10.89 15.86 -5.57
CA ILE A 18 10.16 17.09 -5.26
C ILE A 18 9.21 17.42 -6.42
N CYS A 19 7.93 17.53 -6.12
CA CYS A 19 6.86 17.78 -7.09
C CYS A 19 5.67 18.44 -6.40
N SER A 20 4.78 19.05 -7.19
CA SER A 20 3.54 19.65 -6.70
C SER A 20 2.45 19.46 -7.76
N PHE A 21 1.28 18.99 -7.33
CA PHE A 21 0.11 18.79 -8.17
C PHE A 21 -1.10 19.48 -7.53
N GLU A 22 -1.87 20.18 -8.36
CA GLU A 22 -3.22 20.63 -8.02
C GLU A 22 -4.21 19.64 -8.60
N ILE A 23 -5.13 19.16 -7.77
CA ILE A 23 -6.12 18.16 -8.17
C ILE A 23 -7.50 18.72 -7.89
N GLU A 24 -8.34 18.72 -8.92
CA GLU A 24 -9.72 19.20 -8.80
C GLU A 24 -10.66 18.05 -8.44
N ARG A 25 -11.60 18.30 -7.53
CA ARG A 25 -12.80 17.47 -7.32
C ARG A 25 -12.57 15.96 -7.10
N ILE A 26 -11.60 15.60 -6.27
CA ILE A 26 -11.39 14.18 -5.87
C ILE A 26 -12.56 13.58 -5.08
N HIS A 27 -13.39 14.42 -4.45
CA HIS A 27 -14.49 14.00 -3.60
C HIS A 27 -15.55 15.11 -3.52
N ASN A 28 -16.82 14.76 -3.33
CA ASN A 28 -17.93 15.74 -3.32
C ASN A 28 -17.84 16.80 -2.19
N LYS A 29 -17.08 16.53 -1.13
CA LYS A 29 -16.80 17.43 0.00
C LYS A 29 -15.49 18.22 -0.14
N ILE A 30 -14.73 17.98 -1.21
CA ILE A 30 -13.41 18.57 -1.43
C ILE A 30 -13.48 19.45 -2.68
N SER A 31 -13.28 20.75 -2.50
CA SER A 31 -13.28 21.71 -3.61
C SER A 31 -11.99 21.62 -4.40
N ASN A 32 -10.86 21.44 -3.73
CA ASN A 32 -9.57 21.13 -4.36
C ASN A 32 -8.69 20.28 -3.42
N ALA A 33 -7.70 19.61 -4.00
CA ALA A 33 -6.63 18.98 -3.26
C ALA A 33 -5.27 19.40 -3.83
N THR A 34 -4.24 19.44 -2.99
CA THR A 34 -2.86 19.63 -3.43
C THR A 34 -2.01 18.49 -2.91
N LEU A 35 -1.20 17.90 -3.80
CA LEU A 35 -0.21 16.88 -3.45
C LEU A 35 1.18 17.46 -3.66
N GLU A 36 2.01 17.47 -2.62
CA GLU A 36 3.32 18.09 -2.65
C GLU A 36 4.37 17.19 -1.99
N ALA A 37 5.46 16.91 -2.70
CA ALA A 37 6.61 16.21 -2.15
C ALA A 37 7.68 17.22 -1.71
N ARG A 38 8.08 17.19 -0.43
CA ARG A 38 9.14 18.03 0.15
C ARG A 38 10.13 17.18 0.90
N GLU A 39 11.41 17.26 0.52
CA GLU A 39 12.52 16.58 1.20
C GLU A 39 12.33 15.07 1.39
N SER A 40 11.67 14.67 2.48
CA SER A 40 11.39 13.29 2.90
C SER A 40 9.91 13.08 3.27
N GLN A 41 9.02 13.94 2.76
CA GLN A 41 7.60 13.94 3.06
C GLN A 41 6.79 14.10 1.77
N LEU A 42 5.66 13.39 1.72
CA LEU A 42 4.60 13.62 0.75
C LEU A 42 3.37 14.14 1.49
N ILE A 43 2.89 15.30 1.08
CA ILE A 43 1.88 16.09 1.77
C ILE A 43 0.65 16.17 0.87
N LEU A 44 -0.50 15.74 1.39
CA LEU A 44 -1.79 15.85 0.72
C LEU A 44 -2.67 16.82 1.52
N ARG A 45 -3.05 17.93 0.91
CA ARG A 45 -3.95 18.92 1.53
C ARG A 45 -5.29 18.89 0.83
N PHE A 46 -6.35 18.77 1.61
CA PHE A 46 -7.71 18.92 1.14
C PHE A 46 -8.23 20.30 1.50
N THR A 47 -8.74 21.04 0.52
CA THR A 47 -9.56 22.23 0.74
C THR A 47 -11.03 21.84 0.65
N THR A 48 -11.78 22.24 1.65
CA THR A 48 -13.16 21.80 1.84
C THR A 48 -14.09 22.99 1.97
N ASP A 49 -15.27 22.90 1.39
CA ASP A 49 -16.28 23.96 1.49
C ASP A 49 -17.31 23.64 2.59
N GLY A 50 -17.56 24.59 3.49
CA GLY A 50 -18.64 24.49 4.49
C GLY A 50 -18.20 24.13 5.92
N VAL A 51 -19.19 23.85 6.78
CA VAL A 51 -18.98 23.55 8.21
C VAL A 51 -18.77 22.05 8.40
N PHE A 52 -17.65 21.66 9.02
CA PHE A 52 -17.31 20.25 9.28
C PHE A 52 -17.87 19.77 10.61
N ALA A 53 -18.66 18.69 10.57
CA ALA A 53 -18.99 17.89 11.74
C ALA A 53 -17.87 16.86 12.01
N GLU A 54 -17.78 16.33 13.23
CA GLU A 54 -16.76 15.34 13.63
C GLU A 54 -16.77 14.09 12.75
N ASP A 55 -17.94 13.63 12.31
CA ASP A 55 -18.08 12.45 11.43
C ASP A 55 -17.40 12.62 10.06
N ASN A 56 -17.24 13.86 9.58
CA ASN A 56 -16.53 14.13 8.33
C ASN A 56 -15.02 13.90 8.46
N GLU A 57 -14.45 13.91 9.67
CA GLU A 57 -13.01 13.72 9.86
C GLU A 57 -12.58 12.29 9.54
N ASN A 58 -13.37 11.29 9.93
CA ASN A 58 -13.08 9.88 9.64
C ASN A 58 -13.09 9.61 8.13
N GLU A 59 -14.05 10.19 7.41
CA GLU A 59 -14.14 10.08 5.96
C GLU A 59 -12.91 10.68 5.26
N MET A 60 -12.45 11.86 5.70
CA MET A 60 -11.24 12.49 5.15
C MET A 60 -9.97 11.71 5.49
N ASN A 61 -9.88 11.14 6.70
CA ASN A 61 -8.77 10.28 7.08
C ASN A 61 -8.71 9.03 6.20
N ASN A 62 -9.86 8.40 5.96
CA ASN A 62 -9.98 7.24 5.09
C ASN A 62 -9.61 7.59 3.64
N LEU A 63 -10.08 8.73 3.13
CA LEU A 63 -9.74 9.20 1.79
C LEU A 63 -8.24 9.45 1.64
N ALA A 64 -7.62 10.16 2.58
CA ALA A 64 -6.16 10.38 2.56
C ALA A 64 -5.39 9.05 2.57
N TYR A 65 -5.80 8.10 3.42
CA TYR A 65 -5.23 6.77 3.47
C TYR A 65 -5.33 6.02 2.13
N ARG A 66 -6.50 6.07 1.46
CA ARG A 66 -6.70 5.50 0.11
C ARG A 66 -5.75 6.12 -0.90
N CYS A 67 -5.73 7.45 -0.95
CA CYS A 67 -4.87 8.21 -1.86
C CYS A 67 -3.40 7.82 -1.71
N PHE A 68 -2.87 7.80 -0.48
CA PHE A 68 -1.46 7.44 -0.28
C PHE A 68 -1.19 5.98 -0.62
N SER A 69 -2.06 5.05 -0.23
CA SER A 69 -1.90 3.62 -0.55
C SER A 69 -1.85 3.38 -2.06
N ALA A 70 -2.75 4.02 -2.80
CA ALA A 70 -2.82 3.95 -4.26
C ALA A 70 -1.56 4.54 -4.92
N LEU A 71 -1.16 5.75 -4.53
CA LEU A 71 0.06 6.39 -5.05
C LEU A 71 1.30 5.54 -4.78
N ALA A 72 1.44 5.01 -3.56
CA ALA A 72 2.57 4.17 -3.21
C ALA A 72 2.59 2.90 -4.04
N TYR A 73 1.43 2.25 -4.21
CA TYR A 73 1.30 1.05 -5.02
C TYR A 73 1.79 1.30 -6.45
N GLU A 74 1.22 2.30 -7.12
CA GLU A 74 1.49 2.63 -8.53
C GLU A 74 2.93 3.10 -8.76
N PHE A 75 3.42 4.06 -7.96
CA PHE A 75 4.75 4.64 -8.18
C PHE A 75 5.89 3.88 -7.52
N GLY A 76 5.57 2.85 -6.72
CA GLY A 76 6.58 1.95 -6.20
C GLY A 76 7.33 2.47 -4.97
N PHE A 77 6.76 3.38 -4.19
CA PHE A 77 7.40 3.94 -2.99
C PHE A 77 6.88 3.36 -1.66
N SER A 78 7.61 3.54 -0.58
CA SER A 78 7.20 3.18 0.80
C SER A 78 6.47 4.33 1.50
N ILE A 79 5.43 3.99 2.28
CA ILE A 79 4.67 4.93 3.13
C ILE A 79 5.06 4.68 4.59
N GLN A 80 5.38 5.74 5.32
CA GLN A 80 5.63 5.67 6.75
C GLN A 80 4.89 6.79 7.47
N ASN A 81 4.50 6.55 8.72
CA ASN A 81 3.96 7.56 9.64
C ASN A 81 2.87 8.47 9.04
N LEU A 82 1.87 7.86 8.37
CA LEU A 82 0.70 8.58 7.91
C LEU A 82 0.05 9.29 9.10
N ARG A 83 0.00 10.62 9.03
CA ARG A 83 -0.53 11.46 10.09
C ARG A 83 -1.25 12.67 9.52
N ARG A 84 -2.11 13.25 10.35
CA ARG A 84 -2.68 14.58 10.10
C ARG A 84 -1.65 15.62 10.54
N GLY A 85 -1.15 16.41 9.59
CA GLY A 85 -0.18 17.48 9.82
C GLY A 85 -0.80 18.72 10.47
N GLY A 86 -2.08 18.97 10.17
CA GLY A 86 -2.85 20.03 10.78
C GLY A 86 -4.21 20.22 10.11
N SER A 87 -5.03 21.12 10.65
CA SER A 87 -6.25 21.54 9.97
C SER A 87 -6.68 22.94 10.39
N THR A 88 -7.23 23.70 9.45
CA THR A 88 -7.94 24.94 9.71
C THR A 88 -9.41 24.71 9.36
N LEU A 89 -10.14 24.00 10.21
CA LEU A 89 -11.58 23.78 10.02
C LEU A 89 -12.36 24.87 10.75
N PRO A 90 -13.32 25.54 10.08
CA PRO A 90 -14.24 26.44 10.75
C PRO A 90 -15.20 25.62 11.63
N LYS A 91 -14.95 25.57 12.93
CA LYS A 91 -15.89 25.00 13.90
C LYS A 91 -17.10 25.91 14.08
N MET A 92 -18.24 25.33 14.47
CA MET A 92 -19.47 26.11 14.75
C MET A 92 -19.28 27.16 15.84
N ASP A 93 -18.29 27.01 16.72
CA ASP A 93 -17.94 27.97 17.78
C ASP A 93 -16.91 29.04 17.35
N GLY A 94 -16.48 29.02 16.09
CA GLY A 94 -15.48 29.95 15.55
C GLY A 94 -14.02 29.65 15.95
N LYS A 95 -13.75 28.57 16.70
CA LYS A 95 -12.38 28.22 17.12
C LYS A 95 -11.68 27.35 16.08
N LEU A 96 -10.41 27.68 15.80
CA LEU A 96 -9.51 26.81 15.04
C LEU A 96 -8.92 25.74 15.97
N SER A 97 -8.80 24.51 15.50
CA SER A 97 -8.14 23.43 16.26
C SER A 97 -7.04 22.82 15.41
N ALA A 98 -5.81 22.89 15.92
CA ALA A 98 -4.67 22.17 15.37
C ALA A 98 -4.48 20.88 16.19
N VAL A 99 -4.61 19.73 15.54
CA VAL A 99 -4.26 18.44 16.13
C VAL A 99 -2.98 17.98 15.47
N ILE A 100 -1.91 17.85 16.26
CA ILE A 100 -0.62 17.30 15.82
C ILE A 100 -0.51 15.91 16.44
N ASN A 101 -0.76 14.87 15.65
CA ASN A 101 -0.47 13.49 16.07
C ASN A 101 0.96 13.14 15.65
N ALA A 102 1.86 13.02 16.62
CA ALA A 102 3.27 12.71 16.42
C ALA A 102 3.66 11.45 17.20
N PHE A 103 3.42 10.28 16.62
CA PHE A 103 4.20 9.09 16.94
C PHE A 103 4.36 8.24 15.68
N GLY A 104 5.61 7.95 15.34
CA GLY A 104 5.95 7.20 14.15
C GLY A 104 7.34 6.61 14.24
N PHE A 105 7.43 5.28 14.26
CA PHE A 105 8.68 4.58 14.05
C PHE A 105 8.92 4.51 12.53
N SER A 106 9.93 5.25 12.04
CA SER A 106 10.31 5.24 10.62
C SER A 106 11.61 4.46 10.45
N TRP A 107 11.66 3.56 9.48
CA TRP A 107 12.89 2.93 8.99
C TRP A 107 13.00 3.20 7.50
N SER A 108 13.97 4.00 7.07
CA SER A 108 14.12 4.34 5.64
C SER A 108 14.94 3.28 4.90
N ILE A 109 14.47 2.88 3.73
CA ILE A 109 15.27 2.19 2.74
C ILE A 109 15.79 3.25 1.75
N GLU A 110 17.07 3.20 1.41
CA GLU A 110 17.59 3.97 0.27
C GLU A 110 17.07 3.31 -1.02
N ALA A 111 15.93 3.79 -1.51
CA ALA A 111 15.43 3.44 -2.84
C ALA A 111 15.68 4.60 -3.82
N PRO A 112 15.85 4.33 -5.11
CA PRO A 112 15.93 5.38 -6.12
C PRO A 112 14.66 6.23 -6.07
N ARG A 113 14.84 7.56 -6.13
CA ARG A 113 13.72 8.49 -6.14
C ARG A 113 12.83 8.24 -7.37
N LYS A 114 11.54 8.39 -7.15
CA LYS A 114 10.45 8.17 -8.09
C LYS A 114 9.88 9.53 -8.47
N CYS A 115 9.83 9.78 -9.76
CA CYS A 115 9.10 10.93 -10.29
C CYS A 115 7.62 10.54 -10.35
N LEU A 116 6.76 11.31 -9.68
CA LEU A 116 5.33 11.23 -9.92
C LEU A 116 5.03 11.85 -11.28
N ASP A 117 4.06 11.30 -12.01
CA ASP A 117 3.70 11.75 -13.36
C ASP A 117 2.23 12.24 -13.43
N ASP A 118 1.78 12.54 -14.65
CA ASP A 118 0.44 13.09 -14.91
C ASP A 118 -0.70 12.13 -14.51
N ASN A 119 -0.43 10.86 -14.19
CA ASN A 119 -1.44 9.91 -13.71
C ASN A 119 -1.88 10.17 -12.27
N VAL A 120 -1.21 11.05 -11.52
CA VAL A 120 -1.55 11.36 -10.12
C VAL A 120 -3.02 11.71 -9.94
N GLN A 121 -3.58 12.57 -10.80
CA GLN A 121 -5.00 12.94 -10.70
C GLN A 121 -5.91 11.73 -10.88
N HIS A 122 -5.69 10.93 -11.92
CA HIS A 122 -6.47 9.73 -12.18
C HIS A 122 -6.40 8.74 -11.00
N ILE A 123 -5.21 8.50 -10.45
CA ILE A 123 -5.02 7.60 -9.31
C ILE A 123 -5.80 8.09 -8.09
N LEU A 124 -5.75 9.39 -7.81
CA LEU A 124 -6.46 9.98 -6.67
C LEU A 124 -7.98 9.90 -6.85
N GLU A 125 -8.50 10.21 -8.05
CA GLU A 125 -9.91 10.09 -8.39
C GLU A 125 -10.40 8.64 -8.31
N SER A 126 -9.67 7.69 -8.90
CA SER A 126 -9.98 6.26 -8.80
C SER A 126 -10.00 5.82 -7.34
N SER A 127 -8.96 6.16 -6.56
CA SER A 127 -8.83 5.72 -5.16
C SER A 127 -9.98 6.18 -4.26
N ALA A 128 -10.66 7.27 -4.61
CA ALA A 128 -11.81 7.78 -3.87
C ALA A 128 -13.05 6.86 -3.98
N VAL A 129 -13.12 6.02 -5.02
CA VAL A 129 -14.28 5.15 -5.30
C VAL A 129 -13.98 3.64 -5.26
N VAL A 130 -12.70 3.24 -5.14
CA VAL A 130 -12.30 1.83 -4.96
C VAL A 130 -12.91 1.25 -3.68
N ASP A 131 -13.23 -0.05 -3.67
CA ASP A 131 -13.75 -0.75 -2.49
C ASP A 131 -12.74 -0.74 -1.32
N ASP A 132 -13.24 -0.66 -0.09
CA ASP A 132 -12.42 -0.64 1.12
C ASP A 132 -11.53 -1.88 1.24
N TYR A 133 -12.06 -3.04 0.83
CA TYR A 133 -11.31 -4.29 0.84
C TYR A 133 -10.13 -4.25 -0.12
N ASP A 134 -10.36 -3.76 -1.34
CA ASP A 134 -9.33 -3.62 -2.37
C ASP A 134 -8.20 -2.69 -1.92
N ILE A 135 -8.55 -1.56 -1.28
CA ILE A 135 -7.55 -0.64 -0.72
C ILE A 135 -6.76 -1.30 0.41
N GLN A 136 -7.40 -2.09 1.27
CA GLN A 136 -6.70 -2.81 2.34
C GLN A 136 -5.69 -3.79 1.77
N LEU A 137 -6.04 -4.54 0.72
CA LEU A 137 -5.11 -5.45 0.04
C LEU A 137 -3.91 -4.70 -0.55
N ILE A 138 -4.17 -3.56 -1.19
CA ILE A 138 -3.13 -2.70 -1.77
C ILE A 138 -2.20 -2.16 -0.68
N HIS A 139 -2.74 -1.69 0.43
CA HIS A 139 -1.92 -1.21 1.54
C HIS A 139 -1.07 -2.34 2.15
N GLN A 140 -1.63 -3.53 2.35
CA GLN A 140 -0.87 -4.70 2.81
C GLN A 140 0.28 -5.04 1.84
N PHE A 141 0.05 -4.92 0.54
CA PHE A 141 1.10 -5.10 -0.47
C PHE A 141 2.21 -4.05 -0.34
N VAL A 142 1.85 -2.77 -0.18
CA VAL A 142 2.82 -1.68 0.01
C VAL A 142 3.68 -1.93 1.25
N ILE A 143 3.09 -2.39 2.36
CA ILE A 143 3.82 -2.81 3.56
C ILE A 143 4.75 -3.98 3.23
N ALA A 144 4.22 -5.05 2.64
CA ALA A 144 4.99 -6.26 2.35
C ALA A 144 6.21 -5.94 1.47
N ARG A 145 6.03 -5.16 0.40
CA ARG A 145 7.10 -4.72 -0.50
C ARG A 145 8.18 -3.91 0.22
N SER A 146 7.79 -3.12 1.22
CA SER A 146 8.68 -2.26 2.00
C SER A 146 9.49 -3.03 3.06
N GLU A 147 9.21 -4.32 3.29
CA GLU A 147 9.92 -5.15 4.26
C GLU A 147 11.34 -5.46 3.80
N MET A 148 12.38 -5.19 4.61
CA MET A 148 13.79 -5.38 4.21
C MET A 148 14.21 -6.85 4.21
N ASP A 149 13.72 -7.63 5.18
CA ASP A 149 14.08 -9.04 5.26
C ASP A 149 13.35 -9.84 4.17
N ASN A 150 14.10 -10.55 3.33
CA ASN A 150 13.54 -11.27 2.19
C ASN A 150 12.57 -12.38 2.63
N VAL A 151 12.78 -12.98 3.80
CA VAL A 151 11.90 -14.05 4.31
C VAL A 151 10.60 -13.44 4.83
N SER A 152 10.67 -12.39 5.64
CA SER A 152 9.49 -11.66 6.12
C SER A 152 8.68 -11.10 4.96
N ARG A 153 9.34 -10.42 4.00
CA ARG A 153 8.71 -9.93 2.76
C ARG A 153 7.99 -11.05 2.03
N PHE A 154 8.67 -12.17 1.82
CA PHE A 154 8.09 -13.34 1.15
C PHE A 154 6.87 -13.89 1.89
N MET A 155 6.93 -14.00 3.22
CA MET A 155 5.82 -14.50 4.03
C MET A 155 4.62 -13.54 4.02
N PHE A 156 4.85 -12.22 4.08
CA PHE A 156 3.78 -11.23 3.94
C PHE A 156 3.13 -11.28 2.56
N LEU A 157 3.92 -11.34 1.49
CA LEU A 157 3.42 -11.48 0.12
C LEU A 157 2.61 -12.77 -0.05
N TYR A 158 3.08 -13.89 0.54
CA TYR A 158 2.39 -15.16 0.44
C TYR A 158 1.05 -15.15 1.18
N ASN A 159 1.00 -14.59 2.39
CA ASN A 159 -0.24 -14.46 3.14
C ASN A 159 -1.26 -13.56 2.42
N LEU A 160 -0.80 -12.45 1.84
CA LEU A 160 -1.65 -11.60 1.00
C LEU A 160 -2.19 -12.35 -0.22
N ALA A 161 -1.32 -13.10 -0.91
CA ALA A 161 -1.74 -13.88 -2.07
C ALA A 161 -2.75 -14.98 -1.71
N LEU A 162 -2.60 -15.63 -0.54
CA LEU A 162 -3.60 -16.55 0.00
C LEU A 162 -4.93 -15.85 0.26
N GLN A 163 -4.93 -14.68 0.92
CA GLN A 163 -6.13 -13.92 1.21
C GLN A 163 -6.90 -13.58 -0.08
N VAL A 164 -6.21 -13.14 -1.14
CA VAL A 164 -6.81 -12.88 -2.46
C VAL A 164 -7.42 -14.15 -3.07
N ASN A 165 -6.85 -15.32 -2.77
CA ASN A 165 -7.31 -16.62 -3.25
C ASN A 165 -8.15 -17.38 -2.19
N SER A 166 -8.91 -16.65 -1.37
CA SER A 166 -9.85 -17.21 -0.38
C SER A 166 -9.20 -18.20 0.60
N ASP A 167 -7.96 -17.92 1.00
CA ASP A 167 -7.11 -18.76 1.87
C ASP A 167 -6.96 -20.21 1.35
N ASN A 168 -7.05 -20.39 0.03
CA ASN A 168 -6.95 -21.69 -0.61
C ASN A 168 -5.64 -21.83 -1.39
N GLN A 169 -4.73 -22.65 -0.85
CA GLN A 169 -3.41 -22.88 -1.43
C GLN A 169 -3.46 -23.43 -2.87
N LYS A 170 -4.43 -24.30 -3.18
CA LYS A 170 -4.59 -24.85 -4.53
C LYS A 170 -5.03 -23.77 -5.51
N GLN A 171 -5.98 -22.93 -5.12
CA GLN A 171 -6.42 -21.80 -5.95
C GLN A 171 -5.28 -20.79 -6.13
N LEU A 172 -4.49 -20.51 -5.09
CA LEU A 172 -3.31 -19.68 -5.18
C LEU A 172 -2.32 -20.22 -6.22
N ASP A 173 -1.97 -21.50 -6.17
CA ASP A 173 -1.05 -22.12 -7.14
C ASP A 173 -1.59 -22.09 -8.58
N GLU A 174 -2.90 -22.32 -8.76
CA GLU A 174 -3.57 -22.17 -10.06
C GLU A 174 -3.54 -20.71 -10.58
N SER A 175 -3.70 -19.73 -9.69
CA SER A 175 -3.62 -18.31 -10.03
C SER A 175 -2.18 -17.88 -10.36
N ILE A 176 -1.19 -18.38 -9.62
CA ILE A 176 0.23 -18.17 -9.91
C ILE A 176 0.55 -18.69 -11.31
N LEU A 177 0.15 -19.91 -11.65
CA LEU A 177 0.43 -20.51 -12.97
C LEU A 177 -0.30 -19.81 -14.12
N ARG A 178 -1.45 -19.18 -13.84
CA ARG A 178 -2.13 -18.33 -14.83
C ARG A 178 -1.35 -17.04 -15.13
N ILE A 179 -0.73 -16.44 -14.11
CA ILE A 179 0.05 -15.20 -14.23
C ILE A 179 1.47 -15.48 -14.74
N ASP A 180 2.09 -16.56 -14.27
CA ASP A 180 3.41 -17.02 -14.65
C ASP A 180 3.39 -18.52 -14.99
N PRO A 181 3.05 -18.87 -16.25
CA PRO A 181 3.04 -20.25 -16.71
C PRO A 181 4.42 -20.94 -16.67
N SER A 182 5.50 -20.17 -16.54
CA SER A 182 6.87 -20.67 -16.44
C SER A 182 7.30 -20.99 -14.99
N CYS A 183 6.41 -20.84 -14.02
CA CYS A 183 6.71 -21.08 -12.61
C CYS A 183 7.06 -22.56 -12.36
N ASP A 184 8.20 -22.80 -11.72
CA ASP A 184 8.61 -24.15 -11.34
C ASP A 184 7.58 -24.79 -10.40
N THR A 185 7.33 -26.08 -10.61
CA THR A 185 6.40 -26.87 -9.79
C THR A 185 7.05 -28.15 -9.27
N SER A 186 6.55 -28.67 -8.15
CA SER A 186 7.02 -29.91 -7.55
C SER A 186 5.85 -30.64 -6.89
N GLY A 187 5.89 -31.98 -6.87
CA GLY A 187 4.85 -32.78 -6.24
C GLY A 187 4.73 -32.47 -4.74
N SER A 188 3.51 -32.28 -4.25
CA SER A 188 3.23 -32.12 -2.83
C SER A 188 3.57 -33.43 -2.08
N PRO A 189 4.22 -33.37 -0.90
CA PRO A 189 4.49 -34.57 -0.10
C PRO A 189 3.24 -35.14 0.57
N ILE A 190 2.16 -34.36 0.67
CA ILE A 190 0.93 -34.72 1.39
C ILE A 190 -0.24 -34.98 0.42
N GLY A 191 -0.21 -34.39 -0.78
CA GLY A 191 -1.31 -34.47 -1.74
C GLY A 191 -0.87 -34.91 -3.13
N ASN A 192 -1.83 -35.39 -3.93
CA ASN A 192 -1.60 -35.77 -5.32
C ASN A 192 -1.72 -34.57 -6.29
N TRP A 193 -1.06 -33.47 -5.95
CA TRP A 193 -1.09 -32.25 -6.76
C TRP A 193 0.27 -31.54 -6.69
N ASN A 194 0.54 -30.68 -7.66
CA ASN A 194 1.82 -29.98 -7.79
C ASN A 194 1.76 -28.62 -7.09
N GLU A 195 2.66 -28.38 -6.15
CA GLU A 195 2.88 -27.08 -5.50
C GLU A 195 3.78 -26.22 -6.39
N THR A 196 3.51 -24.92 -6.48
CA THR A 196 4.47 -23.98 -7.08
C THR A 196 5.71 -23.83 -6.19
N VAL A 197 6.80 -23.28 -6.76
CA VAL A 197 8.01 -22.95 -6.01
C VAL A 197 7.71 -22.11 -4.76
N TYR A 198 6.75 -21.19 -4.84
CA TYR A 198 6.38 -20.31 -3.73
C TYR A 198 5.71 -21.09 -2.60
N THR A 199 4.74 -21.94 -2.93
CA THR A 199 4.06 -22.80 -1.97
C THR A 199 5.01 -23.79 -1.30
N ARG A 200 5.91 -24.41 -2.08
CA ARG A 200 6.96 -25.29 -1.55
C ARG A 200 7.84 -24.54 -0.53
N LEU A 201 8.34 -23.36 -0.90
CA LEU A 201 9.23 -22.57 -0.04
C LEU A 201 8.53 -22.11 1.23
N ARG A 202 7.27 -21.65 1.15
CA ARG A 202 6.48 -21.31 2.34
C ARG A 202 6.32 -22.51 3.26
N ASN A 203 6.02 -23.69 2.71
CA ASN A 203 5.85 -24.90 3.51
C ASN A 203 7.18 -25.37 4.14
N GLN A 204 8.32 -25.15 3.48
CA GLN A 204 9.65 -25.40 4.04
C GLN A 204 10.03 -24.43 5.15
N LEU A 205 9.54 -23.18 5.11
CA LEU A 205 9.72 -22.20 6.19
C LEU A 205 8.81 -22.51 7.39
N ALA A 206 7.56 -22.92 7.14
CA ALA A 206 6.55 -23.14 8.16
C ALA A 206 6.63 -24.52 8.84
N HIS A 207 7.14 -25.54 8.14
CA HIS A 207 7.20 -26.91 8.63
C HIS A 207 8.59 -27.50 8.46
N TYR A 208 9.05 -28.23 9.47
CA TYR A 208 10.28 -29.01 9.36
C TYR A 208 10.07 -30.18 8.38
N ARG A 209 10.56 -30.04 7.15
CA ARG A 209 10.60 -31.13 6.16
C ARG A 209 11.94 -31.87 6.30
N CYS A 210 11.87 -33.20 6.33
CA CYS A 210 13.05 -34.09 6.29
C CYS A 210 14.02 -33.62 5.19
N ASN A 211 15.31 -33.50 5.53
CA ASN A 211 16.40 -33.02 4.64
C ASN A 211 16.31 -31.57 4.15
N THR A 212 15.46 -30.72 4.74
CA THR A 212 15.41 -29.29 4.39
C THR A 212 16.42 -28.50 5.22
N ASN A 213 17.34 -27.81 4.53
CA ASN A 213 18.29 -26.89 5.15
C ASN A 213 17.73 -25.47 5.11
N PHE A 214 17.46 -24.89 6.28
CA PHE A 214 16.87 -23.56 6.43
C PHE A 214 17.66 -22.45 5.71
N GLU A 215 18.99 -22.52 5.72
CA GLU A 215 19.84 -21.55 5.03
C GLU A 215 19.75 -21.69 3.50
N ASN A 216 19.53 -22.90 3.00
CA ASN A 216 19.25 -23.10 1.57
C ASN A 216 17.87 -22.53 1.20
N THR A 217 16.84 -22.79 2.02
CA THR A 217 15.50 -22.21 1.82
C THR A 217 15.56 -20.68 1.80
N ARG A 218 16.30 -20.05 2.71
CA ARG A 218 16.52 -18.60 2.74
C ARG A 218 17.17 -18.07 1.46
N LYS A 219 18.17 -18.78 0.93
CA LYS A 219 18.82 -18.43 -0.33
C LYS A 219 17.87 -18.54 -1.52
N GLU A 220 17.07 -19.62 -1.58
CA GLU A 220 16.05 -19.79 -2.61
C GLU A 220 14.99 -18.67 -2.54
N VAL A 221 14.48 -18.36 -1.35
CA VAL A 221 13.54 -17.25 -1.13
C VAL A 221 14.11 -15.93 -1.65
N ARG A 222 15.35 -15.61 -1.30
CA ARG A 222 16.04 -14.40 -1.80
C ARG A 222 16.10 -14.38 -3.34
N GLY A 223 16.30 -15.54 -3.97
CA GLY A 223 16.34 -15.67 -5.43
C GLY A 223 14.99 -15.44 -6.11
N VAL A 224 13.87 -15.69 -5.42
CA VAL A 224 12.53 -15.67 -6.05
C VAL A 224 11.62 -14.55 -5.56
N VAL A 225 11.87 -13.93 -4.41
CA VAL A 225 10.94 -12.98 -3.76
C VAL A 225 10.58 -11.79 -4.65
N ASN A 226 11.52 -11.24 -5.42
CA ASN A 226 11.25 -10.12 -6.33
C ASN A 226 10.35 -10.54 -7.50
N LYS A 227 10.50 -11.78 -8.00
CA LYS A 227 9.59 -12.34 -9.02
C LYS A 227 8.21 -12.57 -8.41
N PHE A 228 8.16 -13.14 -7.20
CA PHE A 228 6.90 -13.37 -6.51
C PHE A 228 6.12 -12.08 -6.24
N GLN A 229 6.81 -11.01 -5.82
CA GLN A 229 6.20 -9.69 -5.63
C GLN A 229 5.48 -9.20 -6.89
N LYS A 230 6.06 -9.41 -8.08
CA LYS A 230 5.40 -9.05 -9.36
C LYS A 230 4.16 -9.90 -9.61
N VAL A 231 4.24 -11.21 -9.32
CA VAL A 231 3.10 -12.14 -9.43
C VAL A 231 1.96 -11.70 -8.50
N VAL A 232 2.26 -11.41 -7.23
CA VAL A 232 1.26 -10.94 -6.25
C VAL A 232 0.67 -9.60 -6.67
N SER A 233 1.50 -8.66 -7.15
CA SER A 233 1.01 -7.37 -7.68
C SER A 233 -0.03 -7.54 -8.77
N ALA A 234 0.14 -8.53 -9.66
CA ALA A 234 -0.78 -8.82 -10.75
C ALA A 234 -2.09 -9.51 -10.32
N MET A 235 -2.17 -10.00 -9.08
CA MET A 235 -3.41 -10.53 -8.49
C MET A 235 -4.28 -9.43 -7.87
N LEU A 236 -3.71 -8.25 -7.63
CA LEU A 236 -4.38 -7.15 -6.95
C LEU A 236 -5.23 -6.34 -7.94
N PRO A 237 -6.28 -5.66 -7.43
CA PRO A 237 -7.05 -4.71 -8.22
C PRO A 237 -6.15 -3.61 -8.78
N ARG A 238 -6.47 -3.14 -9.99
CA ARG A 238 -5.83 -1.97 -10.60
C ARG A 238 -6.60 -0.72 -10.19
N ILE A 239 -5.87 0.37 -9.91
CA ILE A 239 -6.43 1.69 -9.60
C ILE A 239 -6.30 2.60 -10.82
#